data_AF-A0A2E4Y9E5-F1
#
_entry.id   AF-A0A2E4Y9E5-F1
#
_cell.length_a   1.000
_cell.length_b   1.000
_cell.length_c   1.000
_cell.angle_alpha   90.00
_cell.angle_beta   90.00
_cell.angle_gamma   90.00
#
_symmetry.space_group_name_H-M   'P 1'
#
loop_
_entity.id
_entity.type
_entity.pdbx_description
1 polymer ?
#
loop_
_entity_poly.entity_id
_entity_poly.type
_entity_poly.pdbx_seq_one_letter_code
_entity_poly.pdbx_strand_id
1 'polypeptide(L)'
;MKFNLHERFGALNSKPVFNSFRNGALALGHDVVSDSDDGIDVIWSVLFHGRMGGNKDIWERNQRQNKPTIVLEVGGIKRGTTWKVGINGINRDANFGSSNCDSSRVESLGLKLKPWRSNGKYILICGQHDKSLQWQNMPPMSKWVMDTIETIQANSSKPIIFRPHPRCQLPTIERQYKHVYRQDPKHITGSYDDFDMQFNDIFATISWSSNPAIHSIIDGVPAFTGPSSLAHDVALQDFSKIDDPLYGDRTQWLNDYAWTEFSLEEISLGLPIKRLTSLL
;
A
#
# COMPACT_ATOMS: atom_id res chain seq x y z
N MET A 1 -23.25 -15.22 -5.02
CA MET A 1 -22.75 -14.98 -3.65
C MET A 1 -23.56 -13.85 -3.02
N LYS A 2 -23.44 -13.65 -1.72
CA LYS A 2 -23.99 -12.48 -1.01
C LYS A 2 -22.85 -11.70 -0.37
N PHE A 3 -22.81 -10.40 -0.56
CA PHE A 3 -21.81 -9.50 0.01
C PHE A 3 -22.41 -8.57 1.06
N ASN A 4 -21.67 -8.34 2.14
CA ASN A 4 -22.05 -7.49 3.26
C ASN A 4 -21.12 -6.28 3.35
N LEU A 5 -21.63 -5.11 2.97
CA LEU A 5 -20.85 -3.88 2.94
C LEU A 5 -20.93 -3.19 4.30
N HIS A 6 -19.80 -3.12 5.02
CA HIS A 6 -19.71 -2.44 6.32
C HIS A 6 -19.46 -0.95 6.16
N GLU A 7 -20.43 -0.25 5.55
CA GLU A 7 -20.34 1.17 5.22
C GLU A 7 -20.21 2.05 6.48
N ARG A 8 -20.77 1.61 7.62
CA ARG A 8 -20.72 2.36 8.90
C ARG A 8 -19.30 2.67 9.37
N PHE A 9 -18.33 1.79 9.08
CA PHE A 9 -16.93 1.93 9.49
C PHE A 9 -16.04 2.45 8.37
N GLY A 10 -16.57 2.69 7.17
CA GLY A 10 -15.79 3.22 6.07
C GLY A 10 -15.35 4.66 6.29
N ALA A 11 -14.25 5.06 5.65
CA ALA A 11 -13.84 6.47 5.63
C ALA A 11 -14.92 7.33 4.97
N LEU A 12 -14.94 8.63 5.26
CA LEU A 12 -15.96 9.55 4.73
C LEU A 12 -16.03 9.55 3.20
N ASN A 13 -14.90 9.34 2.56
CA ASN A 13 -14.73 9.32 1.11
C ASN A 13 -14.80 7.90 0.50
N SER A 14 -15.10 6.87 1.29
CA SER A 14 -15.25 5.48 0.82
C SER A 14 -16.59 5.19 0.13
N LYS A 15 -17.60 6.04 0.34
CA LYS A 15 -18.97 5.83 -0.15
C LYS A 15 -19.06 5.59 -1.67
N PRO A 16 -18.36 6.34 -2.54
CA PRO A 16 -18.36 6.04 -3.98
C PRO A 16 -17.80 4.65 -4.29
N VAL A 17 -16.80 4.19 -3.55
CA VAL A 17 -16.16 2.88 -3.75
C VAL A 17 -17.09 1.75 -3.35
N PHE A 18 -17.77 1.86 -2.20
CA PHE A 18 -18.81 0.92 -1.79
C PHE A 18 -19.97 0.87 -2.79
N ASN A 19 -20.42 2.02 -3.28
CA ASN A 19 -21.47 2.09 -4.31
C ASN A 19 -21.04 1.40 -5.61
N SER A 20 -19.82 1.66 -6.09
CA SER A 20 -19.28 0.95 -7.25
C SER A 20 -19.20 -0.55 -6.98
N PHE A 21 -18.71 -0.99 -5.81
CA PHE A 21 -18.64 -2.42 -5.49
C PHE A 21 -20.02 -3.07 -5.49
N ARG A 22 -21.01 -2.42 -4.88
CA ARG A 22 -22.41 -2.86 -4.88
C ARG A 22 -22.93 -3.02 -6.31
N ASN A 23 -22.74 -2.01 -7.15
CA ASN A 23 -23.19 -2.04 -8.55
C ASN A 23 -22.52 -3.19 -9.31
N GLY A 24 -21.21 -3.37 -9.12
CA GLY A 24 -20.46 -4.47 -9.70
C GLY A 24 -20.99 -5.83 -9.26
N ALA A 25 -21.24 -6.02 -7.96
CA ALA A 25 -21.79 -7.27 -7.44
C ALA A 25 -23.18 -7.57 -8.03
N LEU A 26 -24.08 -6.58 -8.04
CA LEU A 26 -25.43 -6.72 -8.61
C LEU A 26 -25.38 -7.02 -10.12
N ALA A 27 -24.49 -6.37 -10.86
CA ALA A 27 -24.30 -6.62 -12.30
C ALA A 27 -23.84 -8.05 -12.61
N LEU A 28 -23.19 -8.72 -11.65
CA LEU A 28 -22.80 -10.13 -11.74
C LEU A 28 -23.87 -11.10 -11.23
N GLY A 29 -25.05 -10.61 -10.83
CA GLY A 29 -26.11 -11.42 -10.26
C GLY A 29 -25.82 -11.89 -8.83
N HIS A 30 -25.03 -11.13 -8.07
CA HIS A 30 -24.80 -11.37 -6.64
C HIS A 30 -25.71 -10.51 -5.78
N ASP A 31 -26.03 -10.98 -4.58
CA ASP A 31 -26.81 -10.22 -3.60
C ASP A 31 -25.91 -9.28 -2.79
N VAL A 32 -26.46 -8.15 -2.37
CA VAL A 32 -25.74 -7.18 -1.55
C VAL A 32 -26.60 -6.72 -0.38
N VAL A 33 -26.08 -6.89 0.83
CA VAL A 33 -26.63 -6.34 2.08
C VAL A 33 -25.64 -5.33 2.67
N SER A 34 -26.06 -4.60 3.69
CA SER A 34 -25.22 -3.57 4.31
C SER A 34 -25.34 -3.62 5.79
N ASP A 35 -24.19 -3.50 6.46
CA ASP A 35 -24.11 -3.45 7.90
C ASP A 35 -24.80 -4.63 8.62
N SER A 36 -24.91 -5.78 7.93
CA SER A 36 -25.58 -7.01 8.38
C SER A 36 -24.61 -7.99 9.05
N ASP A 37 -25.07 -9.20 9.34
CA ASP A 37 -24.29 -10.37 9.80
C ASP A 37 -24.21 -11.51 8.76
N ASP A 38 -24.86 -11.36 7.60
CA ASP A 38 -24.94 -12.36 6.53
C ASP A 38 -24.17 -11.95 5.26
N GLY A 39 -23.49 -12.90 4.62
CA GLY A 39 -22.68 -12.69 3.40
C GLY A 39 -21.18 -12.49 3.64
N ILE A 40 -20.39 -12.44 2.56
CA ILE A 40 -18.94 -12.17 2.60
C ILE A 40 -18.72 -10.70 2.99
N ASP A 41 -17.92 -10.47 4.01
CA ASP A 41 -17.73 -9.10 4.53
C ASP A 41 -16.82 -8.30 3.62
N VAL A 42 -17.29 -7.10 3.26
CA VAL A 42 -16.57 -6.09 2.49
C VAL A 42 -16.35 -4.89 3.41
N ILE A 43 -15.10 -4.63 3.76
CA ILE A 43 -14.72 -3.56 4.68
C ILE A 43 -13.94 -2.47 3.95
N TRP A 44 -14.08 -1.23 4.41
CA TRP A 44 -13.17 -0.16 4.02
C TRP A 44 -12.14 0.06 5.12
N SER A 45 -10.94 -0.29 4.71
CA SER A 45 -9.62 -0.29 5.34
C SER A 45 -9.39 -1.18 6.57
N VAL A 46 -8.15 -1.66 6.63
CA VAL A 46 -7.50 -2.35 7.77
C VAL A 46 -6.72 -1.37 8.66
N LEU A 47 -7.03 -0.09 8.58
CA LEU A 47 -6.67 0.92 9.59
C LEU A 47 -7.62 0.73 10.79
N PHE A 48 -7.24 -0.12 11.75
CA PHE A 48 -8.06 -0.41 12.95
C PHE A 48 -8.03 0.73 13.97
N HIS A 49 -8.32 1.95 13.51
CA HIS A 49 -8.26 3.17 14.30
C HIS A 49 -9.30 4.20 13.82
N GLY A 50 -9.73 5.09 14.73
CA GLY A 50 -10.73 6.12 14.42
C GLY A 50 -12.04 5.52 13.90
N ARG A 51 -12.60 6.10 12.83
CA ARG A 51 -13.87 5.64 12.22
C ARG A 51 -13.84 4.18 11.76
N MET A 52 -12.66 3.69 11.38
CA MET A 52 -12.43 2.33 10.88
C MET A 52 -12.10 1.34 12.01
N GLY A 53 -12.05 1.78 13.27
CA GLY A 53 -11.73 0.93 14.43
C GLY A 53 -12.65 -0.29 14.56
N GLY A 54 -13.93 -0.16 14.24
CA GLY A 54 -14.90 -1.26 14.28
C GLY A 54 -14.65 -2.39 13.28
N ASN A 55 -13.80 -2.17 12.26
CA ASN A 55 -13.40 -3.24 11.34
C ASN A 55 -12.57 -4.33 12.03
N LYS A 56 -11.94 -4.03 13.17
CA LYS A 56 -11.12 -5.00 13.91
C LYS A 56 -11.92 -6.23 14.32
N ASP A 57 -13.13 -6.03 14.86
CA ASP A 57 -13.96 -7.14 15.34
C ASP A 57 -14.46 -8.00 14.17
N ILE A 58 -14.81 -7.36 13.05
CA ILE A 58 -15.20 -8.05 11.80
C ILE A 58 -14.03 -8.90 11.30
N TRP A 59 -12.84 -8.31 11.22
CA TRP A 59 -11.62 -8.97 10.79
C TRP A 59 -11.27 -10.17 11.66
N GLU A 60 -11.19 -9.99 12.99
CA GLU A 60 -10.84 -11.05 13.94
C GLU A 60 -11.89 -12.16 14.00
N ARG A 61 -13.18 -11.83 13.82
CA ARG A 61 -14.24 -12.84 13.64
C ARG A 61 -14.02 -13.66 12.38
N ASN A 62 -13.75 -13.01 11.25
CA ASN A 62 -13.55 -13.69 9.97
C ASN A 62 -12.31 -14.59 9.98
N GLN A 63 -11.20 -14.13 10.56
CA GLN A 63 -10.00 -14.94 10.74
C GLN A 63 -10.28 -16.22 11.55
N ARG A 64 -11.00 -16.11 12.67
CA ARG A 64 -11.38 -17.28 13.50
C ARG A 64 -12.30 -18.26 12.76
N GLN A 65 -13.09 -17.77 11.81
CA GLN A 65 -14.04 -18.56 11.03
C GLN A 65 -13.45 -19.06 9.71
N ASN A 66 -12.20 -18.72 9.38
CA ASN A 66 -11.61 -18.91 8.05
C ASN A 66 -12.51 -18.35 6.93
N LYS A 67 -13.23 -17.26 7.22
CA LYS A 67 -14.12 -16.59 6.27
C LYS A 67 -13.34 -15.52 5.51
N PRO A 68 -13.42 -15.46 4.17
CA PRO A 68 -12.72 -14.42 3.41
C PRO A 68 -13.30 -13.03 3.73
N THR A 69 -12.42 -12.04 3.78
CA THR A 69 -12.78 -10.62 3.90
C THR A 69 -12.28 -9.86 2.68
N ILE A 70 -13.18 -9.17 1.97
CA ILE A 70 -12.78 -8.25 0.91
C ILE A 70 -12.43 -6.91 1.55
N VAL A 71 -11.25 -6.38 1.24
CA VAL A 71 -10.78 -5.09 1.73
C VAL A 71 -10.73 -4.10 0.56
N LEU A 72 -11.45 -3.01 0.73
CA LEU A 72 -11.39 -1.83 -0.13
C LEU A 72 -10.47 -0.79 0.50
N GLU A 73 -9.61 -0.17 -0.29
CA GLU A 73 -8.64 0.82 0.18
C GLU A 73 -8.29 1.84 -0.91
N VAL A 74 -7.81 3.01 -0.50
CA VAL A 74 -7.24 4.02 -1.40
C VAL A 74 -6.07 3.42 -2.19
N GLY A 75 -6.11 3.61 -3.51
CA GLY A 75 -5.04 3.18 -4.40
C GLY A 75 -3.74 3.97 -4.23
N GLY A 76 -2.64 3.32 -4.58
CA GLY A 76 -1.31 3.89 -4.74
C GLY A 76 -0.93 4.15 -6.20
N ILE A 77 -1.58 3.52 -7.20
CA ILE A 77 -1.18 3.68 -8.61
C ILE A 77 -1.52 5.08 -9.12
N LYS A 78 -2.80 5.46 -9.07
CA LYS A 78 -3.27 6.82 -9.37
C LYS A 78 -4.19 7.27 -8.25
N ARG A 79 -3.63 8.02 -7.29
CA ARG A 79 -4.34 8.49 -6.09
C ARG A 79 -5.65 9.20 -6.48
N GLY A 80 -6.75 8.83 -5.80
CA GLY A 80 -8.08 9.38 -6.08
C GLY A 80 -8.73 8.92 -7.38
N THR A 81 -8.07 8.05 -8.16
CA THR A 81 -8.56 7.52 -9.44
C THR A 81 -8.59 6.00 -9.47
N THR A 82 -7.74 5.33 -8.69
CA THR A 82 -7.74 3.87 -8.51
C THR A 82 -7.89 3.50 -7.04
N TRP A 83 -8.47 2.33 -6.78
CA TRP A 83 -8.72 1.77 -5.45
C TRP A 83 -8.30 0.31 -5.41
N LYS A 84 -7.69 -0.09 -4.30
CA LYS A 84 -7.33 -1.49 -4.07
C LYS A 84 -8.58 -2.30 -3.75
N VAL A 85 -8.64 -3.50 -4.33
CA VAL A 85 -9.64 -4.52 -4.01
C VAL A 85 -8.91 -5.84 -3.85
N GLY A 86 -8.79 -6.31 -2.61
CA GLY A 86 -8.07 -7.55 -2.29
C GLY A 86 -8.81 -8.39 -1.26
N ILE A 87 -8.52 -9.69 -1.24
CA ILE A 87 -9.01 -10.61 -0.20
C ILE A 87 -7.96 -10.70 0.91
N ASN A 88 -8.40 -10.59 2.16
CA ASN A 88 -7.57 -10.73 3.37
C ASN A 88 -6.35 -9.81 3.39
N GLY A 89 -6.47 -8.60 2.85
CA GLY A 89 -5.48 -7.55 3.02
C GLY A 89 -5.46 -6.56 1.86
N ILE A 90 -4.45 -5.68 1.87
CA ILE A 90 -4.20 -4.64 0.85
C ILE A 90 -2.74 -4.59 0.39
N ASN A 91 -1.93 -5.49 0.94
CA ASN A 91 -0.48 -5.59 0.79
C ASN A 91 -0.12 -6.97 0.24
N ARG A 92 1.15 -7.39 0.24
CA ARG A 92 1.56 -8.69 -0.32
C ARG A 92 0.84 -9.89 0.28
N ASP A 93 0.43 -9.78 1.54
CA ASP A 93 -0.30 -10.84 2.26
C ASP A 93 -1.75 -11.02 1.78
N ALA A 94 -2.23 -10.11 0.93
CA ALA A 94 -3.56 -10.18 0.33
C ALA A 94 -3.57 -11.04 -0.94
N ASN A 95 -4.75 -11.48 -1.34
CA ASN A 95 -4.96 -12.09 -2.64
C ASN A 95 -5.62 -11.11 -3.61
N PHE A 96 -4.97 -10.86 -4.75
CA PHE A 96 -5.42 -9.99 -5.84
C PHE A 96 -5.81 -10.76 -7.11
N GLY A 97 -5.99 -12.08 -7.03
CA GLY A 97 -6.24 -12.96 -8.17
C GLY A 97 -4.97 -13.58 -8.75
N SER A 98 -5.05 -14.05 -10.00
CA SER A 98 -3.95 -14.75 -10.67
C SER A 98 -2.70 -13.87 -10.87
N SER A 99 -1.51 -14.44 -10.67
CA SER A 99 -0.23 -13.82 -11.04
C SER A 99 0.13 -14.12 -12.50
N ASN A 100 1.32 -13.68 -12.94
CA ASN A 100 1.82 -13.83 -14.31
C ASN A 100 0.94 -13.12 -15.35
N CYS A 101 0.47 -11.92 -15.00
CA CYS A 101 -0.32 -11.09 -15.89
C CYS A 101 0.52 -10.54 -17.04
N ASP A 102 -0.13 -10.27 -18.18
CA ASP A 102 0.46 -9.57 -19.32
C ASP A 102 0.56 -8.04 -19.09
N SER A 103 1.07 -7.31 -20.09
CA SER A 103 1.27 -5.86 -20.03
C SER A 103 0.00 -5.04 -20.26
N SER A 104 -1.14 -5.65 -20.63
CA SER A 104 -2.34 -4.91 -21.06
C SER A 104 -2.84 -3.93 -19.98
N ARG A 105 -2.74 -4.35 -18.71
CA ARG A 105 -3.13 -3.53 -17.55
C ARG A 105 -2.17 -2.39 -17.26
N VAL A 106 -0.88 -2.64 -17.46
CA VAL A 106 0.18 -1.63 -17.31
C VAL A 106 -0.01 -0.54 -18.37
N GLU A 107 -0.28 -0.94 -19.61
CA GLU A 107 -0.53 -0.04 -20.74
C GLU A 107 -1.81 0.78 -20.53
N SER A 108 -2.92 0.17 -20.10
CA SER A 108 -4.18 0.89 -19.87
C SER A 108 -4.09 1.89 -18.72
N LEU A 109 -3.27 1.60 -17.71
CA LEU A 109 -2.97 2.53 -16.63
C LEU A 109 -1.86 3.53 -16.99
N GLY A 110 -1.21 3.40 -18.14
CA GLY A 110 -0.11 4.28 -18.56
C GLY A 110 1.11 4.21 -17.65
N LEU A 111 1.34 3.05 -17.04
CA LEU A 111 2.49 2.83 -16.15
C LEU A 111 3.75 2.57 -16.98
N LYS A 112 4.87 3.14 -16.53
CA LYS A 112 6.15 3.00 -17.20
C LYS A 112 7.29 2.96 -16.20
N LEU A 113 8.09 1.91 -16.28
CA LEU A 113 9.35 1.82 -15.53
C LEU A 113 10.36 2.81 -16.12
N LYS A 114 10.93 3.66 -15.27
CA LYS A 114 12.13 4.40 -15.62
C LYS A 114 13.36 3.48 -15.54
N PRO A 115 14.40 3.72 -16.36
CA PRO A 115 15.68 3.03 -16.21
C PRO A 115 16.20 3.16 -14.78
N TRP A 116 16.91 2.13 -14.32
CA TRP A 116 17.56 2.16 -13.01
C TRP A 116 18.55 3.32 -12.91
N ARG A 117 18.60 3.94 -11.72
CA ARG A 117 19.52 5.01 -11.34
C ARG A 117 20.36 4.56 -10.14
N SER A 118 21.64 4.88 -10.16
CA SER A 118 22.60 4.52 -9.10
C SER A 118 23.43 5.71 -8.59
N ASN A 119 23.17 6.91 -9.11
CA ASN A 119 23.95 8.12 -8.85
C ASN A 119 23.31 9.07 -7.82
N GLY A 120 22.27 8.62 -7.12
CA GLY A 120 21.64 9.42 -6.06
C GLY A 120 22.56 9.60 -4.85
N LYS A 121 22.38 10.70 -4.14
CA LYS A 121 23.14 11.05 -2.94
C LYS A 121 22.50 10.59 -1.64
N TYR A 122 21.17 10.64 -1.55
CA TYR A 122 20.45 10.47 -0.28
C TYR A 122 19.76 9.11 -0.16
N ILE A 123 19.72 8.55 1.04
CA ILE A 123 18.85 7.42 1.37
C ILE A 123 17.54 7.97 1.93
N LEU A 124 16.40 7.59 1.36
CA LEU A 124 15.08 8.05 1.79
C LEU A 124 14.43 7.02 2.70
N ILE A 125 14.17 7.33 3.97
CA ILE A 125 13.36 6.51 4.88
C ILE A 125 11.94 7.09 4.92
N CYS A 126 10.94 6.28 4.55
CA CYS A 126 9.54 6.64 4.64
C CYS A 126 8.84 5.93 5.80
N GLY A 127 8.29 6.71 6.74
CA GLY A 127 7.44 6.19 7.81
C GLY A 127 6.06 5.75 7.33
N GLN A 128 5.31 5.05 8.18
CA GLN A 128 3.91 4.66 7.93
C GLN A 128 3.03 4.80 9.17
N HIS A 129 1.77 4.36 9.09
CA HIS A 129 0.85 4.39 10.22
C HIS A 129 1.00 3.15 11.10
N ASP A 130 1.26 3.34 12.39
CA ASP A 130 1.54 2.26 13.36
C ASP A 130 0.29 1.51 13.86
N LYS A 131 -0.91 2.05 13.63
CA LYS A 131 -2.21 1.42 13.98
C LYS A 131 -2.88 0.61 12.87
N SER A 132 -2.19 0.39 11.74
CA SER A 132 -2.73 -0.43 10.64
C SER A 132 -2.33 -1.89 10.79
N LEU A 133 -3.08 -2.81 10.18
CA LEU A 133 -2.67 -4.22 10.06
C LEU A 133 -1.28 -4.37 9.43
N GLN A 134 -0.91 -3.44 8.54
CA GLN A 134 0.39 -3.43 7.85
C GLN A 134 1.59 -3.19 8.79
N TRP A 135 1.33 -2.81 10.04
CA TRP A 135 2.32 -2.61 11.11
C TRP A 135 2.13 -3.59 12.28
N GLN A 136 1.35 -4.66 12.08
CA GLN A 136 1.12 -5.67 13.11
C GLN A 136 2.45 -6.31 13.53
N ASN A 137 2.63 -6.50 14.83
CA ASN A 137 3.83 -7.08 15.47
C ASN A 137 5.14 -6.31 15.24
N MET A 138 5.07 -5.09 14.68
CA MET A 138 6.24 -4.22 14.54
C MET A 138 6.47 -3.39 15.80
N PRO A 139 7.72 -3.00 16.09
CA PRO A 139 8.01 -2.06 17.16
C PRO A 139 7.33 -0.71 16.91
N PRO A 140 7.25 0.18 17.92
CA PRO A 140 6.79 1.55 17.72
C PRO A 140 7.52 2.22 16.54
N MET A 141 6.80 3.00 15.74
CA MET A 141 7.34 3.63 14.52
C MET A 141 8.63 4.43 14.79
N SER A 142 8.70 5.15 15.91
CA SER A 142 9.92 5.88 16.31
C SER A 142 11.11 4.95 16.50
N LYS A 143 10.92 3.82 17.17
CA LYS A 143 11.96 2.81 17.37
C LYS A 143 12.41 2.22 16.03
N TRP A 144 11.48 1.83 15.16
CA TRP A 144 11.84 1.31 13.83
C TRP A 144 12.67 2.31 13.01
N VAL A 145 12.29 3.59 13.01
CA VAL A 145 13.06 4.62 12.28
C VAL A 145 14.45 4.79 12.88
N MET A 146 14.58 4.87 14.21
CA MET A 146 15.89 4.99 14.89
C MET A 146 16.78 3.77 14.61
N ASP A 147 16.26 2.56 14.79
CA ASP A 147 16.99 1.31 14.50
C ASP A 147 17.41 1.23 13.01
N THR A 148 16.56 1.74 12.11
CA THR A 148 16.85 1.80 10.66
C THR A 148 17.96 2.81 10.35
N ILE A 149 17.93 4.00 10.94
CA ILE A 149 18.99 5.02 10.79
C ILE A 149 20.32 4.44 11.27
N GLU A 150 20.34 3.80 12.44
CA GLU A 150 21.54 3.20 13.01
C GLU A 150 22.11 2.09 12.13
N THR A 151 21.23 1.24 11.59
CA THR A 151 21.62 0.18 10.64
C THR A 151 22.25 0.76 9.38
N ILE A 152 21.67 1.83 8.80
CA ILE A 152 22.23 2.48 7.62
C ILE A 152 23.58 3.12 7.93
N GLN A 153 23.69 3.88 9.03
CA GLN A 153 24.92 4.60 9.37
C GLN A 153 26.08 3.66 9.72
N ALA A 154 25.78 2.44 10.17
CA ALA A 154 26.79 1.40 10.36
C ALA A 154 27.33 0.82 9.03
N ASN A 155 26.59 0.95 7.93
CA ASN A 155 26.89 0.30 6.65
C ASN A 155 27.04 1.26 5.45
N SER A 156 26.80 2.56 5.64
CA SER A 156 26.89 3.56 4.59
C SER A 156 27.19 4.94 5.17
N SER A 157 27.89 5.76 4.39
CA SER A 157 28.16 7.17 4.70
C SER A 157 27.18 8.14 4.04
N LYS A 158 26.22 7.64 3.26
CA LYS A 158 25.26 8.49 2.54
C LYS A 158 24.33 9.22 3.52
N PRO A 159 24.05 10.51 3.30
CA PRO A 159 23.08 11.25 4.12
C PRO A 159 21.68 10.64 4.00
N ILE A 160 20.91 10.74 5.08
CA ILE A 160 19.57 10.16 5.17
C ILE A 160 18.53 11.29 5.14
N ILE A 161 17.46 11.09 4.38
CA ILE A 161 16.23 11.89 4.44
C ILE A 161 15.17 11.03 5.14
N PHE A 162 14.70 11.48 6.29
CA PHE A 162 13.55 10.90 6.96
C PHE A 162 12.26 11.66 6.58
N ARG A 163 11.30 10.93 6.02
CA ARG A 163 9.98 11.43 5.66
C ARG A 163 8.91 10.76 6.54
N PRO A 164 8.32 11.45 7.54
CA PRO A 164 7.28 10.88 8.37
C PRO A 164 5.99 10.64 7.57
N HIS A 165 5.11 9.78 8.09
CA HIS A 165 3.79 9.59 7.49
C HIS A 165 2.91 10.83 7.74
N PRO A 166 2.17 11.35 6.74
CA PRO A 166 1.45 12.61 6.86
C PRO A 166 0.44 12.67 8.01
N ARG A 167 -0.12 11.51 8.38
CA ARG A 167 -1.10 11.35 9.47
C ARG A 167 -0.56 10.64 10.72
N CYS A 168 0.71 10.25 10.73
CA CYS A 168 1.35 9.60 11.87
C CYS A 168 2.73 10.25 12.04
N GLN A 169 2.68 11.50 12.48
CA GLN A 169 3.87 12.34 12.64
C GLN A 169 4.69 11.84 13.83
N LEU A 170 6.02 11.90 13.69
CA LEU A 170 6.95 11.57 14.76
C LEU A 170 7.61 12.85 15.29
N PRO A 171 8.01 12.88 16.57
CA PRO A 171 8.92 13.91 17.11
C PRO A 171 10.18 14.02 16.25
N THR A 172 10.95 15.11 16.38
CA THR A 172 12.18 15.38 15.61
C THR A 172 13.34 14.46 15.96
N ILE A 173 13.15 13.15 15.82
CA ILE A 173 14.09 12.07 16.16
C ILE A 173 15.36 12.13 15.32
N GLU A 174 15.27 12.63 14.08
CA GLU A 174 16.39 12.77 13.17
C GLU A 174 17.49 13.68 13.71
N ARG A 175 17.16 14.65 14.57
CA ARG A 175 18.11 15.61 15.13
C ARG A 175 19.16 14.97 16.04
N GLN A 176 18.94 13.74 16.46
CA GLN A 176 19.88 12.97 17.27
C GLN A 176 21.03 12.39 16.45
N TYR A 177 20.92 12.37 15.12
CA TYR A 177 21.86 11.71 14.22
C TYR A 177 22.54 12.71 13.29
N LYS A 178 23.81 12.46 12.96
CA LYS A 178 24.56 13.29 12.00
C LYS A 178 24.07 13.02 10.58
N HIS A 179 23.93 14.06 9.77
CA HIS A 179 23.54 13.96 8.35
C HIS A 179 22.20 13.25 8.10
N VAL A 180 21.27 13.37 9.05
CA VAL A 180 19.88 12.94 8.89
C VAL A 180 18.99 14.17 8.85
N TYR A 181 18.19 14.30 7.78
CA TYR A 181 17.38 15.46 7.50
C TYR A 181 15.90 15.08 7.44
N ARG A 182 15.02 15.91 8.00
CA ARG A 182 13.58 15.71 7.87
C ARG A 182 13.08 16.31 6.55
N GLN A 183 12.21 15.58 5.87
CA GLN A 183 11.39 16.09 4.78
C GLN A 183 9.91 15.86 5.13
N ASP A 184 9.22 16.91 5.54
CA ASP A 184 7.80 16.80 5.88
C ASP A 184 6.92 16.63 4.64
N PRO A 185 5.90 15.77 4.70
CA PRO A 185 4.95 15.61 3.61
C PRO A 185 4.04 16.83 3.46
N LYS A 186 3.91 17.32 2.23
CA LYS A 186 3.09 18.48 1.88
C LYS A 186 1.86 18.01 1.14
N HIS A 187 0.69 18.36 1.68
CA HIS A 187 -0.59 18.05 1.05
C HIS A 187 -0.72 18.79 -0.29
N ILE A 188 -1.14 18.08 -1.34
CA ILE A 188 -1.39 18.66 -2.65
C ILE A 188 -2.80 19.26 -2.65
N THR A 189 -2.88 20.59 -2.66
CA THR A 189 -4.16 21.31 -2.63
C THR A 189 -5.03 20.94 -3.84
N GLY A 190 -6.31 20.64 -3.61
CA GLY A 190 -7.24 20.22 -4.65
C GLY A 190 -7.14 18.73 -5.03
N SER A 191 -6.23 17.98 -4.42
CA SER A 191 -6.20 16.52 -4.53
C SER A 191 -7.21 15.85 -3.58
N TYR A 192 -7.52 14.58 -3.84
CA TYR A 192 -8.40 13.78 -2.98
C TYR A 192 -7.86 13.63 -1.55
N ASP A 193 -6.62 13.16 -1.45
CA ASP A 193 -5.85 12.98 -0.23
C ASP A 193 -4.42 12.60 -0.64
N ASP A 194 -3.76 13.48 -1.38
CA ASP A 194 -2.45 13.22 -1.94
C ASP A 194 -1.38 14.13 -1.34
N PHE A 195 -0.16 13.63 -1.29
CA PHE A 195 1.00 14.31 -0.74
C PHE A 195 2.12 14.28 -1.75
N ASP A 196 2.94 15.33 -1.77
CA ASP A 196 4.10 15.38 -2.65
C ASP A 196 4.98 14.14 -2.47
N MET A 197 5.54 13.60 -3.55
CA MET A 197 6.52 12.52 -3.46
C MET A 197 7.45 12.63 -4.64
N GLN A 198 8.75 12.63 -4.36
CA GLN A 198 9.78 12.78 -5.38
C GLN A 198 11.00 11.96 -5.01
N PHE A 199 11.66 11.41 -6.04
CA PHE A 199 12.87 10.59 -5.88
C PHE A 199 14.08 11.26 -6.56
N ASN A 200 14.10 12.59 -6.57
CA ASN A 200 15.23 13.37 -7.06
C ASN A 200 16.42 13.19 -6.11
N ASP A 201 17.60 12.86 -6.66
CA ASP A 201 18.84 12.65 -5.89
C ASP A 201 18.75 11.58 -4.78
N ILE A 202 17.78 10.65 -4.89
CA ILE A 202 17.65 9.50 -3.98
C ILE A 202 18.43 8.31 -4.55
N PHE A 203 19.32 7.75 -3.73
CA PHE A 203 20.09 6.55 -4.01
C PHE A 203 19.25 5.28 -3.82
N ALA A 204 18.55 5.19 -2.69
CA ALA A 204 17.65 4.08 -2.37
C ALA A 204 16.53 4.55 -1.42
N THR A 205 15.38 3.90 -1.50
CA THR A 205 14.23 4.16 -0.62
C THR A 205 13.99 3.00 0.34
N ILE A 206 13.92 3.27 1.64
CA ILE A 206 13.52 2.31 2.67
C ILE A 206 12.07 2.60 3.08
N SER A 207 11.20 1.60 2.94
CA SER A 207 9.81 1.64 3.38
C SER A 207 9.39 0.21 3.72
N TRP A 208 8.87 0.00 4.93
CA TRP A 208 8.54 -1.35 5.38
C TRP A 208 7.46 -2.01 4.51
N SER A 209 6.30 -1.37 4.33
CA SER A 209 5.21 -1.97 3.56
C SER A 209 4.29 -0.95 2.89
N SER A 210 4.79 0.26 2.63
CA SER A 210 4.01 1.38 2.10
C SER A 210 4.30 1.68 0.62
N ASN A 211 3.40 2.42 -0.03
CA ASN A 211 3.51 2.81 -1.45
C ASN A 211 4.81 3.53 -1.87
N PRO A 212 5.53 4.29 -1.02
CA PRO A 212 6.80 4.92 -1.41
C PRO A 212 7.82 3.98 -2.05
N ALA A 213 7.97 2.74 -1.58
CA ALA A 213 8.89 1.77 -2.19
C ALA A 213 8.48 1.42 -3.63
N ILE A 214 7.18 1.22 -3.86
CA ILE A 214 6.61 0.91 -5.17
C ILE A 214 6.88 2.07 -6.13
N HIS A 215 6.60 3.30 -5.69
CA HIS A 215 6.81 4.51 -6.50
C HIS A 215 8.29 4.75 -6.80
N SER A 216 9.16 4.53 -5.80
CA SER A 216 10.62 4.58 -5.96
C SER A 216 11.08 3.64 -7.06
N ILE A 217 10.62 2.39 -6.99
CA ILE A 217 10.96 1.35 -7.96
C ILE A 217 10.47 1.73 -9.36
N ILE A 218 9.24 2.21 -9.51
CA ILE A 218 8.73 2.68 -10.82
C ILE A 218 9.58 3.85 -11.35
N ASP A 219 10.04 4.74 -10.46
CA ASP A 219 10.87 5.90 -10.79
C ASP A 219 12.36 5.58 -11.01
N GLY A 220 12.73 4.29 -11.00
CA GLY A 220 14.09 3.84 -11.27
C GLY A 220 15.04 3.97 -10.08
N VAL A 221 14.52 4.09 -8.85
CA VAL A 221 15.32 4.11 -7.62
C VAL A 221 15.05 2.82 -6.83
N PRO A 222 16.09 2.03 -6.52
CA PRO A 222 15.89 0.76 -5.82
C PRO A 222 15.30 0.98 -4.42
N ALA A 223 14.62 -0.04 -3.90
CA ALA A 223 13.98 0.03 -2.60
C ALA A 223 14.37 -1.12 -1.68
N PHE A 224 14.19 -0.88 -0.39
CA PHE A 224 14.33 -1.85 0.69
C PHE A 224 13.03 -1.92 1.47
N THR A 225 12.53 -3.14 1.67
CA THR A 225 11.19 -3.34 2.22
C THR A 225 11.11 -4.50 3.20
N GLY A 226 10.05 -4.53 4.00
CA GLY A 226 9.66 -5.67 4.80
C GLY A 226 8.94 -6.76 3.99
N PRO A 227 8.60 -7.89 4.63
CA PRO A 227 8.01 -9.05 3.95
C PRO A 227 6.63 -8.77 3.36
N SER A 228 5.83 -7.90 3.98
CA SER A 228 4.46 -7.60 3.55
C SER A 228 4.35 -6.56 2.42
N SER A 229 5.46 -6.00 1.93
CA SER A 229 5.40 -4.97 0.89
C SER A 229 4.97 -5.52 -0.46
N LEU A 230 4.12 -4.80 -1.19
CA LEU A 230 3.82 -5.13 -2.60
C LEU A 230 5.05 -5.02 -3.51
N ALA A 231 6.10 -4.32 -3.07
CA ALA A 231 7.37 -4.20 -3.77
C ALA A 231 8.38 -5.30 -3.39
N HIS A 232 8.03 -6.26 -2.53
CA HIS A 232 8.96 -7.24 -1.95
C HIS A 232 9.82 -7.96 -2.98
N ASP A 233 9.21 -8.48 -4.05
CA ASP A 233 9.90 -9.33 -5.02
C ASP A 233 10.91 -8.58 -5.91
N VAL A 234 10.89 -7.24 -5.88
CA VAL A 234 11.80 -6.36 -6.63
C VAL A 234 12.53 -5.36 -5.73
N ALA A 235 12.55 -5.63 -4.42
CA ALA A 235 13.23 -4.85 -3.40
C ALA A 235 14.12 -5.77 -2.56
N LEU A 236 15.11 -5.21 -1.87
CA LEU A 236 15.94 -5.96 -0.92
C LEU A 236 15.36 -5.90 0.50
N GLN A 237 15.46 -6.97 1.28
CA GLN A 237 14.93 -7.00 2.66
C GLN A 237 16.01 -6.74 3.71
N ASP A 238 17.28 -6.93 3.35
CA ASP A 238 18.42 -6.72 4.25
C ASP A 238 18.91 -5.27 4.19
N PHE A 239 18.54 -4.47 5.19
CA PHE A 239 18.85 -3.04 5.21
C PHE A 239 20.34 -2.76 5.46
N SER A 240 21.11 -3.74 5.93
CA SER A 240 22.56 -3.59 6.09
C SER A 240 23.28 -3.51 4.74
N LYS A 241 22.67 -4.01 3.66
CA LYS A 241 23.20 -3.97 2.29
C LYS A 241 22.80 -2.71 1.53
N ILE A 242 22.56 -1.60 2.24
CA ILE A 242 22.02 -0.37 1.65
C ILE A 242 22.85 0.15 0.47
N ASP A 243 24.17 -0.07 0.47
CA ASP A 243 25.09 0.35 -0.60
C ASP A 243 25.17 -0.60 -1.80
N ASP A 244 24.56 -1.79 -1.73
CA ASP A 244 24.47 -2.78 -2.82
C ASP A 244 23.00 -3.20 -3.06
N PRO A 245 22.16 -2.29 -3.57
CA PRO A 245 20.74 -2.56 -3.77
C PRO A 245 20.45 -3.49 -4.96
N LEU A 246 19.25 -4.06 -4.98
CA LEU A 246 18.77 -4.91 -6.07
C LEU A 246 18.37 -4.07 -7.31
N TYR A 247 18.98 -4.39 -8.46
CA TYR A 247 18.66 -3.80 -9.77
C TYR A 247 18.06 -4.84 -10.74
N GLY A 248 17.14 -5.67 -10.26
CA GLY A 248 16.53 -6.74 -11.04
C GLY A 248 15.57 -6.28 -12.14
N ASP A 249 15.10 -7.22 -12.96
CA ASP A 249 13.95 -6.98 -13.83
C ASP A 249 12.69 -6.73 -12.98
N ARG A 250 11.86 -5.79 -13.42
CA ARG A 250 10.64 -5.36 -12.74
C ARG A 250 9.40 -5.53 -13.60
N THR A 251 9.55 -6.09 -14.80
CA THR A 251 8.49 -6.10 -15.81
C THR A 251 7.30 -6.94 -15.34
N GLN A 252 7.55 -8.20 -14.96
CA GLN A 252 6.48 -9.08 -14.49
C GLN A 252 5.84 -8.57 -13.19
N TRP A 253 6.66 -8.07 -12.26
CA TRP A 253 6.16 -7.45 -11.04
C TRP A 253 5.21 -6.28 -11.32
N LEU A 254 5.55 -5.39 -12.26
CA LEU A 254 4.71 -4.26 -12.60
C LEU A 254 3.39 -4.73 -13.24
N ASN A 255 3.43 -5.77 -14.08
CA ASN A 255 2.24 -6.38 -14.66
C ASN A 255 1.28 -6.89 -13.59
N ASP A 256 1.78 -7.61 -12.59
CA ASP A 256 0.96 -8.13 -11.50
C ASP A 256 0.50 -7.03 -10.54
N TYR A 257 1.36 -6.06 -10.22
CA TYR A 257 1.02 -4.91 -9.38
C TYR A 257 -0.15 -4.09 -9.97
N ALA A 258 -0.18 -3.93 -11.28
CA ALA A 258 -1.22 -3.16 -11.99
C ALA A 258 -2.64 -3.74 -11.81
N TRP A 259 -2.75 -5.02 -11.46
CA TRP A 259 -4.02 -5.70 -11.17
C TRP A 259 -4.46 -5.61 -9.70
N THR A 260 -3.70 -4.90 -8.85
CA THR A 260 -4.09 -4.68 -7.45
C THR A 260 -5.12 -3.55 -7.30
N GLU A 261 -5.30 -2.70 -8.30
CA GLU A 261 -6.15 -1.50 -8.22
C GLU A 261 -7.01 -1.29 -9.46
N PHE A 262 -8.19 -0.72 -9.24
CA PHE A 262 -9.24 -0.53 -10.24
C PHE A 262 -9.88 0.85 -10.12
N SER A 263 -10.38 1.40 -11.23
CA SER A 263 -11.19 2.62 -11.22
C SER A 263 -12.60 2.35 -10.67
N LEU A 264 -13.35 3.40 -10.31
CA LEU A 264 -14.75 3.24 -9.89
C LEU A 264 -15.60 2.60 -10.98
N GLU A 265 -15.33 2.92 -12.24
CA GLU A 265 -16.02 2.35 -13.40
C GLU A 265 -15.75 0.85 -13.47
N GLU A 266 -14.49 0.43 -13.42
CA GLU A 266 -14.10 -0.98 -13.45
C GLU A 266 -14.68 -1.78 -12.27
N ILE A 267 -14.68 -1.19 -11.07
CA ILE A 267 -15.32 -1.77 -9.90
C ILE A 267 -16.83 -1.90 -10.13
N SER A 268 -17.48 -0.89 -10.71
CA SER A 268 -18.92 -0.91 -11.02
C SER A 268 -19.33 -1.90 -12.10
N LEU A 269 -18.39 -2.29 -12.96
CA LEU A 269 -18.56 -3.37 -13.94
C LEU A 269 -18.27 -4.76 -13.34
N GLY A 270 -17.91 -4.83 -12.05
CA GLY A 270 -17.61 -6.07 -11.34
C GLY A 270 -16.27 -6.69 -11.73
N LEU A 271 -15.37 -5.96 -12.41
CA LEU A 271 -14.09 -6.47 -12.87
C LEU A 271 -13.24 -7.11 -11.74
N PRO A 272 -12.98 -6.43 -10.60
CA PRO A 272 -12.25 -7.05 -9.49
C PRO A 272 -13.00 -8.23 -8.88
N ILE A 273 -14.34 -8.19 -8.83
CA ILE A 273 -15.14 -9.26 -8.24
C ILE A 273 -15.00 -10.53 -9.09
N LYS A 274 -15.14 -10.44 -10.42
CA LYS A 274 -14.91 -11.57 -11.33
C LYS A 274 -13.52 -12.17 -11.12
N ARG A 275 -12.50 -11.31 -11.04
CA ARG A 275 -11.11 -11.72 -10.84
C ARG A 275 -10.88 -12.47 -9.52
N LEU A 276 -11.62 -12.12 -8.49
CA LEU A 276 -11.50 -12.70 -7.15
C LEU A 276 -12.47 -13.87 -6.90
N THR A 277 -13.44 -14.12 -7.78
CA THR A 277 -14.55 -15.07 -7.55
C THR A 277 -14.09 -16.50 -7.26
N SER A 278 -13.01 -16.98 -7.89
CA SER A 278 -12.51 -18.34 -7.65
C SER A 278 -11.87 -18.54 -6.27
N LEU A 279 -11.76 -17.46 -5.48
CA LEU A 279 -11.11 -17.42 -4.17
C LEU A 279 -12.11 -17.11 -3.03
N LEU A 280 -13.39 -16.96 -3.37
CA LEU A 280 -14.48 -16.52 -2.48
C LEU A 280 -15.49 -17.63 -2.18
#